data_AF-A0AAN4YF08-F1
#
_entry.id   AF-A0AAN4YF08-F1
#
_cell.length_a   1.000
_cell.length_b   1.000
_cell.length_c   1.000
_cell.angle_alpha   90.00
_cell.angle_beta   90.00
_cell.angle_gamma   90.00
#
_symmetry.space_group_name_H-M   'P 1'
#
loop_
_entity.id
_entity.type
_entity.pdbx_description
1 polymer ?
#
loop_
_entity_poly.entity_id
_entity_poly.type
_entity_poly.pdbx_seq_one_letter_code
_entity_poly.pdbx_strand_id
1 'polypeptide(L)'
;MSFRPMFQQRKPIYDDFPADIPEPTKSLPLSPPKSSPFSSSSPTPTDILTAQVRHARLFLYENSLAAENCFNDFLSRALHIENAFTNTIASLAPSPESGERLLPGGAYVIVSAMAGSIVSRNRGILLRTASPLAFGTVAAWTLLPVTMRNISDLVWEYEKKVPAIAEQHLYLRERAEHIWSTGVAHSGMARAMMEDKIGKTRKKLEELVSKGH
;
A
#
# COMPACT_ATOMS: atom_id res chain seq x y z
N MET A 1 0.24 65.75 -24.16
CA MET A 1 0.28 65.87 -22.68
C MET A 1 -0.94 65.11 -22.13
N SER A 2 -0.89 63.79 -22.12
CA SER A 2 -0.52 62.89 -21.00
C SER A 2 -1.61 62.76 -19.93
N PHE A 3 -2.56 61.85 -20.19
CA PHE A 3 -3.47 61.26 -19.21
C PHE A 3 -2.67 60.47 -18.16
N ARG A 4 -2.90 60.71 -16.87
CA ARG A 4 -2.42 59.86 -15.77
C ARG A 4 -3.56 58.97 -15.27
N PRO A 5 -3.41 57.64 -15.22
CA PRO A 5 -4.36 56.78 -14.51
C PRO A 5 -4.12 56.88 -12.99
N MET A 6 -5.18 57.14 -12.21
CA MET A 6 -5.15 56.97 -10.76
C MET A 6 -5.24 55.47 -10.45
N PHE A 7 -4.10 54.85 -10.15
CA PHE A 7 -4.09 53.52 -9.52
C PHE A 7 -4.63 53.66 -8.10
N GLN A 8 -5.82 53.11 -7.88
CA GLN A 8 -6.42 52.99 -6.57
C GLN A 8 -5.66 51.90 -5.79
N GLN A 9 -4.64 52.32 -5.05
CA GLN A 9 -3.96 51.47 -4.05
C GLN A 9 -4.99 51.03 -3.01
N ARG A 10 -5.47 49.79 -3.12
CA ARG A 10 -6.25 49.15 -2.05
C ARG A 10 -5.32 49.03 -0.84
N LYS A 11 -5.73 49.63 0.28
CA LYS A 11 -5.03 49.54 1.56
C LYS A 11 -4.98 48.06 2.00
N PRO A 12 -3.83 47.52 2.42
CA PRO A 12 -3.76 46.20 3.03
C PRO A 12 -4.60 46.16 4.33
N ILE A 13 -5.30 45.04 4.55
CA ILE A 13 -6.34 44.86 5.58
C ILE A 13 -5.77 44.61 7.00
N TYR A 14 -4.45 44.71 7.19
CA TYR A 14 -3.81 44.48 8.49
C TYR A 14 -3.01 45.70 8.93
N ASP A 15 -3.71 46.67 9.52
CA ASP A 15 -3.11 47.71 10.40
C ASP A 15 -4.01 48.07 11.60
N ASP A 16 -5.20 47.48 11.72
CA ASP A 16 -6.10 47.73 12.85
C ASP A 16 -5.98 46.62 13.92
N PHE A 17 -4.83 46.58 14.60
CA PHE A 17 -4.78 46.05 15.96
C PHE A 17 -4.51 47.22 16.92
N PRO A 18 -5.40 47.55 17.86
CA PRO A 18 -5.08 48.54 18.88
C PRO A 18 -3.94 48.00 19.74
N ALA A 19 -2.75 48.59 19.57
CA ALA A 19 -1.64 48.42 20.48
C ALA A 19 -1.94 49.23 21.75
N ASP A 20 -2.62 48.61 22.72
CA ASP A 20 -2.61 49.07 24.10
C ASP A 20 -1.18 48.93 24.64
N ILE A 21 -0.39 50.00 24.46
CA ILE A 21 0.93 50.16 25.06
C ILE A 21 0.74 51.16 26.21
N PRO A 22 0.82 50.75 27.48
CA PRO A 22 0.97 51.72 28.55
C PRO A 22 2.37 52.33 28.50
N GLU A 23 2.42 53.67 28.43
CA GLU A 23 3.62 54.51 28.43
C GLU A 23 4.51 54.31 29.67
N PRO A 24 5.83 54.54 29.55
CA PRO A 24 6.78 54.34 30.65
C PRO A 24 6.71 55.51 31.63
N THR A 25 6.11 55.31 32.80
CA THR A 25 6.22 56.26 33.91
C THR A 25 7.48 55.99 34.73
N LYS A 26 8.33 57.01 34.78
CA LYS A 26 9.58 57.13 35.53
C LYS A 26 9.42 56.89 37.04
N SER A 27 10.20 55.97 37.62
CA SER A 27 10.50 55.94 39.07
C SER A 27 11.87 55.29 39.37
N LEU A 28 12.40 55.66 40.54
CA LEU A 28 13.79 55.69 41.06
C LEU A 28 14.50 54.32 41.26
N PRO A 29 15.83 54.28 41.56
CA PRO A 29 16.67 53.11 41.36
C PRO A 29 16.55 52.11 42.50
N LEU A 30 16.36 50.83 42.16
CA LEU A 30 16.44 49.74 43.13
C LEU A 30 17.21 48.57 42.51
N SER A 31 18.47 48.49 42.93
CA SER A 31 19.32 47.30 43.10
C SER A 31 19.47 46.29 41.94
N PRO A 32 20.71 45.85 41.61
CA PRO A 32 20.91 44.86 40.55
C PRO A 32 20.21 43.53 40.93
N PRO A 33 19.51 42.85 39.99
CA PRO A 33 19.03 41.51 40.27
C PRO A 33 20.24 40.60 40.46
N LYS A 34 20.34 40.09 41.70
CA LYS A 34 21.33 39.16 42.18
C LYS A 34 21.32 37.90 41.31
N SER A 35 22.31 37.80 40.42
CA SER A 35 22.72 36.54 39.82
C SER A 35 23.05 35.54 40.93
N SER A 36 22.27 34.48 41.06
CA SER A 36 22.59 33.32 41.91
C SER A 36 21.74 32.12 41.46
N PRO A 37 22.25 30.89 41.60
CA PRO A 37 22.64 30.05 40.47
C PRO A 37 21.71 28.85 40.32
N PHE A 38 21.92 28.07 39.26
CA PHE A 38 21.54 26.67 39.10
C PHE A 38 21.09 25.99 40.40
N SER A 39 19.77 25.83 40.58
CA SER A 39 19.24 24.87 41.53
C SER A 39 18.83 23.62 40.75
N SER A 40 19.63 22.57 40.93
CA SER A 40 19.32 21.20 40.56
C SER A 40 18.08 20.73 41.33
N SER A 41 16.89 21.12 40.87
CA SER A 41 15.63 20.59 41.38
C SER A 41 15.34 19.27 40.68
N SER A 42 15.26 18.18 41.44
CA SER A 42 14.68 16.92 40.99
C SER A 42 13.37 17.20 40.23
N PRO A 43 13.15 16.55 39.06
CA PRO A 43 12.02 16.86 38.21
C PRO A 43 10.72 16.62 38.98
N THR A 44 9.84 17.61 38.96
CA THR A 44 8.50 17.42 39.51
C THR A 44 7.74 16.42 38.63
N PRO A 45 6.80 15.63 39.18
CA PRO A 45 6.04 14.64 38.40
C PRO A 45 5.36 15.22 37.15
N THR A 46 4.99 16.51 37.21
CA THR A 46 4.39 17.25 36.10
C THR A 46 5.40 17.52 34.97
N ASP A 47 6.67 17.80 35.28
CA ASP A 47 7.72 18.02 34.26
C ASP A 47 8.03 16.76 33.45
N ILE A 48 7.86 15.59 34.06
CA ILE A 48 8.06 14.30 33.38
C ILE A 48 6.94 14.07 32.36
N LEU A 49 5.68 14.35 32.72
CA LEU A 49 4.55 14.22 31.79
C LEU A 49 4.65 15.20 30.62
N THR A 50 5.02 16.47 30.89
CA THR A 50 5.16 17.47 29.82
C THR A 50 6.27 17.09 28.84
N ALA A 51 7.38 16.53 29.33
CA ALA A 51 8.44 15.98 28.48
C ALA A 51 7.94 14.81 27.62
N GLN A 52 7.20 13.85 28.19
CA GLN A 52 6.68 12.71 27.43
C GLN A 52 5.67 13.12 26.35
N VAL A 53 4.75 14.03 26.66
CA VAL A 53 3.78 14.55 25.67
C VAL A 53 4.50 15.32 24.57
N ARG A 54 5.56 16.06 24.90
CA ARG A 54 6.40 16.75 23.91
C ARG A 54 7.10 15.75 22.99
N HIS A 55 7.70 14.69 23.53
CA HIS A 55 8.33 13.63 22.74
C HIS A 55 7.33 12.91 21.84
N ALA A 56 6.15 12.57 22.36
CA ALA A 56 5.09 11.93 21.59
C ALA A 56 4.62 12.82 20.44
N ARG A 57 4.42 14.13 20.70
CA ARG A 57 4.04 15.10 19.67
C ARG A 57 5.11 15.20 18.58
N LEU A 58 6.38 15.33 18.95
CA LEU A 58 7.47 15.42 17.98
C LEU A 58 7.62 14.13 17.17
N PHE A 59 7.52 12.97 17.80
CA PHE A 59 7.56 11.68 17.12
C PHE A 59 6.41 11.53 16.11
N LEU A 60 5.20 11.94 16.47
CA LEU A 60 4.05 11.93 15.56
C LEU A 60 4.24 12.89 14.38
N TYR A 61 4.76 14.10 14.63
CA TYR A 61 5.05 15.07 13.56
C TYR A 61 6.16 14.59 12.63
N GLU A 62 7.24 14.00 13.16
CA GLU A 62 8.33 13.48 12.33
C GLU A 62 7.88 12.29 11.48
N ASN A 63 7.11 11.36 12.06
CA ASN A 63 6.55 10.25 11.29
C ASN A 63 5.49 10.70 10.28
N SER A 64 4.63 11.67 10.62
CA SER A 64 3.64 12.18 9.66
C SER A 64 4.32 12.90 8.50
N LEU A 65 5.33 13.73 8.79
CA LEU A 65 6.08 14.47 7.78
C LEU A 65 6.92 13.54 6.91
N ALA A 66 7.53 12.50 7.49
CA ALA A 66 8.23 11.46 6.72
C ALA A 66 7.27 10.67 5.82
N ALA A 67 6.07 10.36 6.31
CA ALA A 67 5.04 9.70 5.52
C ALA A 67 4.51 10.60 4.39
N GLU A 68 4.26 11.86 4.67
CA GLU A 68 3.83 12.86 3.67
C GLU A 68 4.89 13.05 2.59
N ASN A 69 6.17 13.17 2.96
CA ASN A 69 7.25 13.30 1.99
C ASN A 69 7.43 12.05 1.14
N CYS A 70 7.41 10.86 1.76
CA CYS A 70 7.47 9.60 1.03
C CYS A 70 6.28 9.45 0.07
N PHE A 71 5.09 9.83 0.50
CA PHE A 71 3.89 9.80 -0.32
C PHE A 71 3.96 10.82 -1.46
N ASN A 72 4.44 12.04 -1.20
CA ASN A 72 4.62 13.08 -2.21
C ASN A 72 5.70 12.69 -3.23
N ASP A 73 6.80 12.09 -2.80
CA ASP A 73 7.86 11.59 -3.68
C ASP A 73 7.37 10.39 -4.49
N PHE A 74 6.62 9.49 -3.87
CA PHE A 74 5.99 8.37 -4.54
C PHE A 74 4.96 8.85 -5.57
N LEU A 75 4.10 9.80 -5.22
CA LEU A 75 3.14 10.42 -6.14
C LEU A 75 3.86 11.17 -7.26
N SER A 76 4.92 11.92 -6.96
CA SER A 76 5.69 12.63 -7.98
C SER A 76 6.34 11.65 -8.96
N ARG A 77 6.89 10.54 -8.44
CA ARG A 77 7.41 9.44 -9.27
C ARG A 77 6.30 8.74 -10.04
N ALA A 78 5.18 8.44 -9.40
CA ALA A 78 4.03 7.79 -10.01
C ALA A 78 3.43 8.66 -11.11
N LEU A 79 3.30 9.98 -10.91
CA LEU A 79 2.84 10.94 -11.92
C LEU A 79 3.85 11.12 -13.05
N HIS A 80 5.16 11.14 -12.75
CA HIS A 80 6.20 11.11 -13.79
C HIS A 80 6.16 9.82 -14.61
N ILE A 81 5.94 8.70 -13.92
CA ILE A 81 5.73 7.39 -14.50
C ILE A 81 4.42 7.37 -15.26
N GLU A 82 3.35 8.00 -14.81
CA GLU A 82 2.07 8.11 -15.51
C GLU A 82 2.19 8.97 -16.76
N ASN A 83 3.02 10.02 -16.77
CA ASN A 83 3.34 10.75 -17.99
C ASN A 83 4.17 9.89 -18.95
N ALA A 84 5.12 9.10 -18.43
CA ALA A 84 5.89 8.15 -19.23
C ALA A 84 5.03 6.98 -19.74
N PHE A 85 4.08 6.48 -18.94
CA PHE A 85 3.10 5.46 -19.26
C PHE A 85 2.00 6.04 -20.13
N THR A 86 1.61 7.30 -20.04
CA THR A 86 0.63 7.90 -20.96
C THR A 86 1.23 8.03 -22.34
N ASN A 87 2.52 8.39 -22.44
CA ASN A 87 3.25 8.39 -23.70
C ASN A 87 3.60 6.96 -24.19
N THR A 88 3.89 6.04 -23.27
CA THR A 88 4.20 4.64 -23.60
C THR A 88 2.94 3.85 -23.93
N ILE A 89 1.81 4.06 -23.24
CA ILE A 89 0.46 3.57 -23.54
C ILE A 89 -0.05 4.24 -24.81
N ALA A 90 0.22 5.52 -25.08
CA ALA A 90 -0.08 6.09 -26.39
C ALA A 90 0.71 5.37 -27.52
N SER A 91 1.88 4.81 -27.21
CA SER A 91 2.70 4.04 -28.16
C SER A 91 2.53 2.50 -28.13
N LEU A 92 2.01 1.93 -27.04
CA LEU A 92 1.81 0.49 -26.80
C LEU A 92 0.35 0.11 -26.54
N ALA A 93 -0.60 1.05 -26.56
CA ALA A 93 -2.02 0.74 -26.37
C ALA A 93 -2.46 -0.27 -27.42
N PRO A 94 -2.81 -1.49 -27.01
CA PRO A 94 -3.73 -2.29 -27.78
C PRO A 94 -5.07 -1.53 -27.82
N SER A 95 -5.76 -1.63 -28.95
CA SER A 95 -6.96 -0.88 -29.28
C SER A 95 -8.04 -0.96 -28.18
N PRO A 96 -8.85 0.10 -27.99
CA PRO A 96 -9.99 0.15 -27.06
C PRO A 96 -11.10 -0.88 -27.33
N GLU A 97 -10.90 -1.79 -28.29
CA GLU A 97 -11.81 -2.87 -28.67
C GLU A 97 -11.69 -4.12 -27.79
N SER A 98 -10.66 -4.22 -26.94
CA SER A 98 -10.47 -5.41 -26.09
C SER A 98 -11.47 -5.51 -24.92
N GLY A 99 -12.29 -4.50 -24.66
CA GLY A 99 -13.33 -4.52 -23.61
C GLY A 99 -12.80 -4.57 -22.16
N GLU A 100 -11.49 -4.67 -21.94
CA GLU A 100 -10.87 -4.68 -20.62
C GLU A 100 -10.88 -3.28 -20.01
N ARG A 101 -11.90 -3.02 -19.18
CA ARG A 101 -11.94 -1.81 -18.37
C ARG A 101 -10.94 -1.95 -17.22
N LEU A 102 -9.73 -1.43 -17.43
CA LEU A 102 -8.64 -1.41 -16.45
C LEU A 102 -9.05 -0.79 -15.11
N LEU A 103 -9.96 0.20 -15.13
CA LEU A 103 -10.42 0.90 -13.92
C LEU A 103 -11.25 0.02 -12.96
N PRO A 104 -12.37 -0.61 -13.38
CA PRO A 104 -13.09 -1.55 -12.52
C PRO A 104 -12.31 -2.84 -12.29
N GLY A 105 -11.63 -3.39 -13.31
CA GLY A 105 -10.84 -4.61 -13.17
C GLY A 105 -9.70 -4.47 -12.16
N GLY A 106 -8.93 -3.38 -12.24
CA GLY A 106 -7.87 -3.06 -11.29
C GLY A 106 -8.38 -2.83 -9.87
N ALA A 107 -9.54 -2.16 -9.71
CA ALA A 107 -10.17 -2.01 -8.40
C ALA A 107 -10.52 -3.36 -7.76
N TYR A 108 -11.08 -4.30 -8.54
CA TYR A 108 -11.37 -5.64 -8.05
C TYR A 108 -10.11 -6.42 -7.65
N VAL A 109 -9.00 -6.26 -8.39
CA VAL A 109 -7.71 -6.85 -8.02
C VAL A 109 -7.24 -6.36 -6.65
N ILE A 110 -7.33 -5.05 -6.41
CA ILE A 110 -6.98 -4.45 -5.11
C ILE A 110 -7.89 -4.98 -4.00
N VAL A 111 -9.21 -5.07 -4.26
CA VAL A 111 -10.18 -5.63 -3.31
C VAL A 111 -9.88 -7.09 -3.00
N SER A 112 -9.54 -7.91 -3.99
CA SER A 112 -9.14 -9.31 -3.80
C SER A 112 -7.86 -9.42 -2.96
N ALA A 113 -6.87 -8.55 -3.20
CA ALA A 113 -5.66 -8.51 -2.38
C ALA A 113 -5.97 -8.11 -0.92
N MET A 114 -6.85 -7.13 -0.71
CA MET A 114 -7.33 -6.77 0.64
C MET A 114 -8.07 -7.93 1.31
N ALA A 115 -8.89 -8.68 0.57
CA ALA A 115 -9.53 -9.90 1.08
C ALA A 115 -8.47 -10.94 1.51
N GLY A 116 -7.41 -11.15 0.72
CA GLY A 116 -6.27 -12.00 1.10
C GLY A 116 -5.53 -11.54 2.35
N SER A 117 -5.44 -10.23 2.59
CA SER A 117 -4.88 -9.63 3.81
C SER A 117 -5.74 -9.91 5.04
N ILE A 118 -7.06 -9.82 4.88
CA ILE A 118 -8.01 -10.15 5.96
C ILE A 118 -7.92 -11.64 6.32
N VAL A 119 -7.86 -12.53 5.32
CA VAL A 119 -7.75 -13.99 5.52
C VAL A 119 -6.45 -14.37 6.24
N SER A 120 -5.34 -13.67 5.95
CA SER A 120 -4.05 -13.91 6.58
C SER A 120 -3.81 -13.14 7.88
N ARG A 121 -4.80 -12.35 8.34
CA ARG A 121 -4.67 -11.44 9.48
C ARG A 121 -4.17 -12.10 10.77
N ASN A 122 -4.53 -13.36 11.00
CA ASN A 122 -4.13 -14.14 12.18
C ASN A 122 -3.12 -15.25 11.86
N ARG A 123 -2.42 -15.14 10.74
CA ARG A 123 -1.37 -16.10 10.35
C ARG A 123 -0.04 -15.36 10.30
N GLY A 124 1.05 -16.10 10.52
CA GLY A 124 2.40 -15.52 10.65
C GLY A 124 2.82 -14.59 9.51
N ILE A 125 3.91 -13.86 9.70
CA ILE A 125 4.35 -12.76 8.81
C ILE A 125 4.47 -13.18 7.33
N LEU A 126 4.83 -14.44 7.07
CA LEU A 126 4.93 -15.02 5.73
C LEU A 126 3.56 -15.09 5.03
N LEU A 127 2.53 -15.56 5.73
CA LEU A 127 1.18 -15.63 5.15
C LEU A 127 0.56 -14.25 5.03
N ARG A 128 0.86 -13.34 5.96
CA ARG A 128 0.40 -11.95 5.91
C ARG A 128 0.90 -11.18 4.68
N THR A 129 2.05 -11.57 4.14
CA THR A 129 2.63 -10.95 2.93
C THR A 129 2.31 -11.75 1.67
N ALA A 130 2.38 -13.09 1.74
CA ALA A 130 2.13 -13.95 0.60
C ALA A 130 0.64 -13.99 0.20
N SER A 131 -0.30 -13.99 1.15
CA SER A 131 -1.72 -14.12 0.83
C SER A 131 -2.30 -12.94 0.04
N PRO A 132 -2.07 -11.66 0.40
CA PRO A 132 -2.50 -10.53 -0.43
C PRO A 132 -1.92 -10.58 -1.84
N LEU A 133 -0.64 -10.95 -1.98
CA LEU A 133 0.02 -11.07 -3.27
C LEU A 133 -0.56 -12.22 -4.10
N ALA A 134 -0.80 -13.38 -3.50
CA ALA A 134 -1.40 -14.52 -4.18
C ALA A 134 -2.82 -14.21 -4.66
N PHE A 135 -3.65 -13.62 -3.80
CA PHE A 135 -5.02 -13.26 -4.19
C PHE A 135 -5.05 -12.14 -5.23
N GLY A 136 -4.18 -11.14 -5.10
CA GLY A 136 -4.06 -10.06 -6.08
C GLY A 136 -3.57 -10.57 -7.45
N THR A 137 -2.56 -11.43 -7.48
CA THR A 137 -2.03 -12.01 -8.73
C THR A 137 -3.05 -12.90 -9.42
N VAL A 138 -3.77 -13.74 -8.67
CA VAL A 138 -4.86 -14.56 -9.21
C VAL A 138 -5.99 -13.69 -9.76
N ALA A 139 -6.40 -12.65 -9.03
CA ALA A 139 -7.41 -11.71 -9.50
C ALA A 139 -6.93 -10.96 -10.76
N ALA A 140 -5.67 -10.52 -10.82
CA ALA A 140 -5.12 -9.83 -11.98
C ALA A 140 -5.13 -10.73 -13.21
N TRP A 141 -4.76 -12.01 -13.05
CA TRP A 141 -4.74 -12.95 -14.17
C TRP A 141 -6.14 -13.33 -14.67
N THR A 142 -7.13 -13.36 -13.77
CA THR A 142 -8.51 -13.73 -14.11
C THR A 142 -9.34 -12.57 -14.63
N LEU A 143 -9.16 -11.36 -14.08
CA LEU A 143 -9.93 -10.18 -14.44
C LEU A 143 -9.27 -9.33 -15.53
N LEU A 144 -7.95 -9.42 -15.69
CA LEU A 144 -7.18 -8.65 -16.67
C LEU A 144 -6.22 -9.55 -17.49
N PRO A 145 -6.73 -10.58 -18.18
CA PRO A 145 -5.89 -11.58 -18.84
C PRO A 145 -5.05 -11.02 -20.00
N VAL A 146 -5.51 -10.01 -20.74
CA VAL A 146 -4.74 -9.42 -21.85
C VAL A 146 -3.59 -8.56 -21.32
N THR A 147 -3.85 -7.73 -20.30
CA THR A 147 -2.74 -6.97 -19.68
C THR A 147 -1.66 -7.87 -19.09
N MET A 148 -2.05 -8.96 -18.42
CA MET A 148 -1.08 -9.86 -17.79
C MET A 148 -0.24 -10.61 -18.83
N ARG A 149 -0.83 -10.95 -19.99
CA ARG A 149 -0.09 -11.52 -21.13
C ARG A 149 0.94 -10.52 -21.69
N ASN A 150 0.53 -9.28 -21.91
CA ASN A 150 1.44 -8.24 -22.42
C ASN A 150 2.59 -7.95 -21.43
N ILE A 151 2.29 -7.91 -20.13
CA ILE A 151 3.31 -7.77 -19.08
C ILE A 151 4.25 -8.98 -19.09
N SER A 152 3.71 -10.20 -19.24
CA SER A 152 4.54 -11.40 -19.30
C SER A 152 5.43 -11.44 -20.53
N ASP A 153 4.96 -10.95 -21.68
CA ASP A 153 5.75 -10.86 -22.91
C ASP A 153 6.88 -9.83 -22.76
N LEU A 154 6.61 -8.69 -22.12
CA LEU A 154 7.63 -7.69 -21.83
C LEU A 154 8.68 -8.20 -20.84
N VAL A 155 8.24 -8.91 -19.79
CA VAL A 155 9.15 -9.58 -18.84
C VAL A 155 10.01 -10.58 -19.59
N TRP A 156 9.43 -11.38 -20.49
CA TRP A 156 10.15 -12.34 -21.31
C TRP A 156 11.19 -11.69 -22.24
N GLU A 157 10.86 -10.55 -22.86
CA GLU A 157 11.82 -9.78 -23.67
C GLU A 157 12.98 -9.21 -22.84
N TYR A 158 12.70 -8.78 -21.61
CA TYR A 158 13.74 -8.33 -20.68
C TYR A 158 14.60 -9.51 -20.20
N GLU A 159 13.96 -10.64 -19.91
CA GLU A 159 14.58 -11.87 -19.42
C GLU A 159 15.49 -12.51 -20.48
N LYS A 160 15.15 -12.43 -21.77
CA LYS A 160 16.05 -12.84 -22.88
C LYS A 160 17.40 -12.14 -22.88
N LYS A 161 17.49 -10.92 -22.32
CA LYS A 161 18.76 -10.19 -22.23
C LYS A 161 19.69 -10.76 -21.16
N VAL A 162 19.16 -11.60 -20.26
CA VAL A 162 19.92 -12.28 -19.20
C VAL A 162 19.75 -13.80 -19.36
N PRO A 163 20.71 -14.49 -20.02
CA PRO A 163 20.55 -15.90 -20.41
C PRO A 163 20.31 -16.84 -19.22
N ALA A 164 20.86 -16.53 -18.04
CA ALA A 164 20.69 -17.32 -16.83
C ALA A 164 19.24 -17.36 -16.31
N ILE A 165 18.45 -16.31 -16.55
CA ILE A 165 17.06 -16.23 -16.07
C ILE A 165 16.12 -16.84 -17.11
N ALA A 166 16.39 -16.63 -18.40
CA ALA A 166 15.61 -17.22 -19.51
C ALA A 166 15.58 -18.76 -19.47
N GLU A 167 16.72 -19.41 -19.19
CA GLU A 167 16.78 -20.87 -19.04
C GLU A 167 15.96 -21.36 -17.84
N GLN A 168 15.99 -20.62 -16.72
CA GLN A 168 15.18 -20.95 -15.54
C GLN A 168 13.68 -20.79 -15.81
N HIS A 169 13.28 -19.79 -16.58
CA HIS A 169 11.89 -19.59 -16.97
C HIS A 169 11.35 -20.73 -17.83
N LEU A 170 12.11 -21.15 -18.85
CA LEU A 170 11.75 -22.29 -19.70
C LEU A 170 11.66 -23.58 -18.88
N TYR A 171 12.61 -23.79 -18.00
CA TYR A 171 12.62 -24.95 -17.11
C TYR A 171 11.44 -24.99 -16.14
N LEU A 172 11.10 -23.85 -15.53
CA LEU A 172 9.94 -23.72 -14.66
C LEU A 172 8.63 -23.96 -15.42
N ARG A 173 8.54 -23.45 -16.66
CA ARG A 173 7.37 -23.66 -17.53
C ARG A 173 7.18 -25.13 -17.88
N GLU A 174 8.24 -25.81 -18.29
CA GLU A 174 8.19 -27.25 -18.61
C GLU A 174 7.76 -28.07 -17.40
N ARG A 175 8.31 -27.77 -16.21
CA ARG A 175 7.90 -28.43 -14.97
C ARG A 175 6.45 -28.14 -14.60
N ALA A 176 5.99 -26.91 -14.78
CA ALA A 176 4.59 -26.55 -14.52
C ALA A 176 3.64 -27.32 -15.46
N GLU A 177 3.98 -27.42 -16.74
CA GLU A 177 3.21 -28.19 -17.73
C GLU A 177 3.19 -29.68 -17.41
N HIS A 178 4.33 -30.24 -16.99
CA HIS A 178 4.41 -31.63 -16.56
C HIS A 178 3.57 -31.89 -15.29
N ILE A 179 3.61 -30.99 -14.30
CA ILE A 179 2.79 -31.11 -13.08
C ILE A 179 1.31 -30.99 -13.42
N TRP A 180 0.94 -30.07 -14.30
CA TRP A 180 -0.44 -29.88 -14.75
C TRP A 180 -0.97 -31.13 -15.45
N SER A 181 -0.25 -31.64 -16.45
CA SER A 181 -0.65 -32.84 -17.19
C SER A 181 -0.72 -34.07 -16.28
N THR A 182 0.26 -34.24 -15.39
CA THR A 182 0.27 -35.32 -14.40
C THR A 182 -0.87 -35.19 -13.39
N GLY A 183 -1.20 -33.97 -12.97
CA GLY A 183 -2.28 -33.67 -12.04
C GLY A 183 -3.66 -33.95 -12.65
N VAL A 184 -3.87 -33.54 -13.91
CA VAL A 184 -5.09 -33.85 -14.66
C VAL A 184 -5.24 -35.36 -14.80
N ALA A 185 -4.17 -36.08 -15.16
CA ALA A 185 -4.19 -37.54 -15.24
C ALA A 185 -4.48 -38.21 -13.88
N HIS A 186 -3.88 -37.74 -12.79
CA HIS A 186 -4.13 -38.29 -11.44
C HIS A 186 -5.50 -37.90 -10.85
N SER A 187 -6.11 -36.81 -11.31
CA SER A 187 -7.44 -36.38 -10.84
C SER A 187 -8.53 -37.41 -11.15
N GLY A 188 -8.40 -38.15 -12.26
CA GLY A 188 -9.28 -39.26 -12.61
C GLY A 188 -9.24 -40.39 -11.59
N MET A 189 -8.04 -40.76 -11.13
CA MET A 189 -7.86 -41.78 -10.08
C MET A 189 -8.38 -41.30 -8.72
N ALA A 190 -8.21 -40.01 -8.40
CA ALA A 190 -8.73 -39.44 -7.15
C ALA A 190 -10.27 -39.47 -7.11
N ARG A 191 -10.94 -39.17 -8.23
CA ARG A 191 -12.41 -39.30 -8.34
C ARG A 191 -12.88 -40.73 -8.11
N ALA A 192 -12.26 -41.69 -8.79
CA ALA A 192 -12.59 -43.11 -8.62
C ALA A 192 -12.38 -43.57 -7.17
N MET A 193 -11.30 -43.14 -6.52
CA MET A 193 -11.03 -43.48 -5.11
C MET A 193 -12.08 -42.87 -4.16
N MET A 194 -12.58 -41.67 -4.48
CA MET A 194 -13.60 -41.01 -3.68
C MET A 194 -14.95 -41.71 -3.80
N GLU A 195 -15.34 -42.12 -5.01
CA GLU A 195 -16.52 -42.95 -5.27
C GLU A 195 -16.44 -44.28 -4.51
N ASP A 196 -15.30 -44.97 -4.58
CA ASP A 196 -15.06 -46.21 -3.84
C ASP A 196 -15.15 -46.04 -2.32
N LYS A 197 -14.65 -44.91 -1.79
CA LYS A 197 -14.74 -44.60 -0.36
C LYS A 197 -16.18 -44.32 0.05
N ILE A 198 -16.93 -43.55 -0.73
CA ILE A 198 -18.36 -43.27 -0.48
C ILE A 198 -19.16 -44.58 -0.49
N GLY A 199 -18.88 -45.46 -1.47
CA GLY A 199 -19.47 -46.80 -1.54
C GLY A 199 -19.15 -47.66 -0.31
N LYS A 200 -17.89 -47.68 0.13
CA LYS A 200 -17.47 -48.42 1.35
C LYS A 200 -18.08 -47.84 2.62
N THR A 201 -18.21 -46.52 2.73
CA THR A 201 -18.87 -45.89 3.89
C THR A 201 -20.35 -46.24 3.93
N ARG A 202 -21.02 -46.25 2.78
CA ARG A 202 -22.43 -46.66 2.69
C ARG A 202 -22.63 -48.11 3.11
N LYS A 203 -21.79 -49.03 2.60
CA LYS A 203 -21.83 -50.46 2.98
C LYS A 203 -21.60 -50.68 4.48
N LYS A 204 -20.67 -49.94 5.10
CA LYS A 204 -20.44 -50.00 6.56
C LYS A 204 -21.63 -49.49 7.36
N LEU A 205 -22.30 -48.44 6.89
CA LEU A 205 -23.54 -47.96 7.51
C LEU A 205 -24.66 -48.99 7.38
N GLU A 206 -24.82 -49.62 6.21
CA GLU A 206 -25.81 -50.68 5.98
C GLU A 206 -25.53 -51.92 6.85
N GLU A 207 -24.27 -52.32 7.03
CA GLU A 207 -23.88 -53.44 7.90
C GLU A 207 -24.20 -53.15 9.38
N LEU A 208 -23.90 -51.93 9.85
CA LEU A 208 -24.20 -51.51 11.22
C LEU A 208 -25.72 -51.46 11.49
N VAL A 209 -26.51 -51.00 10.52
CA VAL A 209 -27.98 -51.02 10.61
C VAL A 209 -28.52 -52.46 10.61
N SER A 210 -27.96 -53.35 9.77
CA SER A 210 -28.38 -54.75 9.69
C SER A 210 -28.05 -55.60 10.93
N LYS A 211 -26.99 -55.25 11.66
CA LYS A 211 -26.61 -55.88 12.94
C LYS A 211 -27.30 -55.26 14.16
N GLY A 212 -27.95 -54.11 13.99
CA GLY A 212 -28.63 -53.36 15.04
C GLY A 212 -30.14 -53.58 15.05
N HIS A 213 -30.57 -54.84 15.16
CA HIS A 213 -31.92 -55.26 15.57
C HIS A 213 -31.85 -56.69 16.09
#